data_AF-A0A9P8JHH1-F1
#
_entry.id   AF-A0A9P8JHH1-F1
#
_cell.length_a   1.000
_cell.length_b   1.000
_cell.length_c   1.000
_cell.angle_alpha   90.00
_cell.angle_beta   90.00
_cell.angle_gamma   90.00
#
_symmetry.space_group_name_H-M   'P 1'
#
loop_
_entity.id
_entity.type
_entity.pdbx_description
1 polymer ?
#
loop_
_entity_poly.entity_id
_entity_poly.type
_entity_poly.pdbx_seq_one_letter_code
_entity_poly.pdbx_strand_id
1 'polypeptide(L)' 'MYIIVTIADLIQISPQDFEKRSAQAIEDNINAKYADKVIHRVGLCVALYDILQTSEGL' A
#
# COMPACT_ATOMS: atom_id res chain seq x y z
N MET A 1 -0.32 4.96 -21.28
CA MET A 1 0.67 5.86 -20.66
C MET A 1 0.57 5.66 -19.16
N TYR A 2 1.67 5.40 -18.47
CA TYR A 2 1.70 5.17 -17.02
C TYR A 2 2.51 6.27 -16.34
N ILE A 3 2.13 6.61 -15.11
CA ILE A 3 2.82 7.59 -14.26
C ILE A 3 3.02 6.97 -12.87
N ILE A 4 4.07 7.40 -12.17
CA ILE A 4 4.29 7.07 -10.76
C ILE A 4 3.73 8.22 -9.94
N VAL A 5 2.95 7.89 -8.91
CA VAL A 5 2.34 8.86 -7.99
C VAL A 5 2.71 8.46 -6.57
N THR A 6 3.13 9.43 -5.77
CA THR A 6 3.40 9.24 -4.33
C THR A 6 2.11 9.43 -3.54
N ILE A 7 1.79 8.48 -2.67
CA ILE A 7 0.60 8.50 -1.82
C ILE A 7 1.06 8.33 -0.37
N ALA A 8 0.50 9.14 0.54
CA ALA A 8 0.68 9.00 1.97
C ALA A 8 -0.65 8.58 2.60
N ASP A 9 -0.65 7.46 3.31
CA ASP A 9 -1.87 6.85 3.83
C ASP A 9 -1.59 5.97 5.05
N LEU A 10 -2.62 5.73 5.85
CA LEU A 10 -2.59 4.84 7.01
C LEU A 10 -3.06 3.44 6.58
N ILE A 11 -2.19 2.45 6.78
CA ILE A 11 -2.43 1.04 6.48
C ILE A 11 -2.58 0.28 7.78
N GLN A 12 -3.74 -0.33 7.99
CA GLN A 12 -3.99 -1.20 9.13
C GLN A 12 -3.49 -2.61 8.81
N ILE A 13 -2.68 -3.19 9.69
CA ILE A 13 -2.22 -4.58 9.59
C ILE A 13 -3.05 -5.43 10.54
N SER A 14 -3.62 -6.53 10.03
CA SER A 14 -4.36 -7.48 10.87
C SER A 14 -3.40 -8.24 11.79
N PRO A 15 -3.79 -8.55 13.05
CA PRO A 15 -2.97 -9.37 13.94
C PRO A 15 -2.58 -10.75 13.36
N GLN A 16 -3.37 -11.27 12.42
CA GLN A 16 -3.09 -12.53 11.73
C GLN A 16 -1.85 -12.44 10.82
N ASP A 17 -1.52 -11.24 10.34
CA ASP A 17 -0.36 -11.00 9.48
C ASP A 17 0.92 -10.70 10.28
N PHE A 18 0.88 -10.69 11.61
CA PHE A 18 2.07 -10.39 12.46
C PHE A 18 3.14 -11.48 12.38
N GLU A 19 2.77 -12.69 11.93
CA GLU A 19 3.74 -13.76 11.66
C GLU A 19 4.53 -13.52 10.38
N LYS A 20 4.03 -12.66 9.47
CA LYS A 20 4.73 -12.28 8.25
C LYS A 20 5.78 -11.22 8.53
N ARG A 21 6.77 -11.10 7.64
CA ARG A 21 7.70 -9.96 7.66
C ARG A 21 6.91 -8.67 7.48
N SER A 22 7.21 -7.66 8.29
CA SER A 22 6.49 -6.37 8.29
C SER A 22 6.39 -5.76 6.89
N ALA A 23 7.47 -5.80 6.11
CA ALA A 23 7.47 -5.31 4.72
C ALA A 23 6.42 -6.03 3.84
N GLN A 24 6.37 -7.37 3.92
CA GLN A 24 5.43 -8.16 3.14
C GLN A 24 3.98 -7.92 3.58
N ALA A 25 3.74 -7.84 4.90
CA ALA A 25 2.41 -7.52 5.42
C ALA A 25 1.93 -6.13 4.94
N ILE A 26 2.82 -5.14 4.89
CA ILE A 26 2.51 -3.79 4.39
C ILE A 26 2.19 -3.84 2.89
N GLU A 27 3.02 -4.50 2.09
CA GLU A 27 2.82 -4.66 0.64
C GLU A 27 1.48 -5.33 0.31
N ASP A 28 1.15 -6.43 1.01
CA ASP A 28 -0.12 -7.15 0.86
C ASP A 28 -1.31 -6.24 1.13
N ASN A 29 -1.26 -5.46 2.22
CA ASN A 29 -2.34 -4.57 2.62
C ASN A 29 -2.47 -3.36 1.69
N ILE A 30 -1.36 -2.80 1.19
CA ILE A 30 -1.39 -1.72 0.19
C ILE A 30 -2.03 -2.24 -1.11
N ASN A 31 -1.62 -3.41 -1.60
CA ASN A 31 -2.20 -3.99 -2.80
C ASN A 31 -3.68 -4.30 -2.60
N ALA A 32 -4.10 -4.86 -1.46
CA ALA A 32 -5.52 -5.07 -1.15
C ALA A 32 -6.33 -3.76 -1.11
N LYS A 33 -5.70 -2.66 -0.68
CA LYS A 33 -6.34 -1.34 -0.60
C LYS A 33 -6.44 -0.66 -1.97
N TYR A 34 -5.40 -0.74 -2.80
CA TYR A 34 -5.26 0.10 -3.99
C TYR A 34 -5.24 -0.64 -5.33
N ALA A 35 -4.76 -1.88 -5.40
CA ALA A 35 -4.65 -2.59 -6.67
C ALA A 35 -6.03 -2.75 -7.32
N ASP A 36 -6.09 -2.47 -8.63
CA ASP A 36 -7.31 -2.49 -9.44
C ASP A 36 -8.43 -1.55 -8.95
N LYS A 37 -8.07 -0.50 -8.19
CA LYS A 37 -9.03 0.52 -7.74
C LYS A 37 -8.75 1.87 -8.36
N VAL A 38 -9.84 2.61 -8.59
CA VAL A 38 -9.78 3.99 -9.09
C VAL A 38 -9.59 4.94 -7.91
N ILE A 39 -8.46 5.64 -7.92
CA ILE A 39 -8.15 6.72 -6.98
C ILE A 39 -8.70 8.02 -7.57
N HIS A 40 -9.62 8.66 -6.85
CA HIS A 40 -10.28 9.89 -7.30
C HIS A 40 -9.25 10.99 -7.60
N ARG A 41 -9.39 11.68 -8.74
CA ARG A 41 -8.45 12.69 -9.26
C ARG A 41 -7.04 12.18 -9.63
N VAL A 42 -6.79 10.87 -9.61
CA VAL A 42 -5.51 10.27 -10.02
C VAL A 42 -5.70 9.30 -11.19
N GLY A 43 -6.56 8.28 -11.05
CA GLY A 43 -6.79 7.26 -12.08
C GLY A 43 -6.80 5.84 -11.52
N LEU A 44 -6.62 4.85 -12.39
CA LEU A 44 -6.55 3.43 -12.03
C LEU A 44 -5.17 3.09 -11.44
N CYS A 45 -5.15 2.51 -10.24
CA CYS A 45 -3.92 1.98 -9.65
C CYS A 45 -3.67 0.55 -10.14
N VAL A 46 -2.48 0.31 -10.69
CA VAL A 46 -2.07 -0.99 -11.24
C VAL A 46 -1.37 -1.83 -10.17
N ALA A 47 -0.33 -1.28 -9.55
CA ALA A 47 0.49 -1.96 -8.55
C ALA A 47 1.27 -0.96 -7.70
N LEU A 48 1.73 -1.41 -6.54
CA LEU A 48 2.75 -0.73 -5.74
C LEU A 48 4.09 -0.72 -6.48
N TYR A 49 4.78 0.43 -6.48
CA TYR A 49 6.12 0.58 -7.07
C TYR A 49 7.22 0.43 -6.01
N ASP A 50 7.18 1.26 -4.97
CA ASP A 50 8.15 1.25 -3.88
C ASP A 50 7.57 1.89 -2.61
N ILE A 51 8.11 1.55 -1.44
CA ILE A 51 7.75 2.11 -0.14
C ILE A 51 8.86 3.07 0.30
N LEU A 52 8.60 4.38 0.19
CA LEU A 52 9.60 5.41 0.48
C LEU A 52 9.85 5.60 1.98
N GLN A 53 8.80 5.47 2.80
CA GLN A 53 8.88 5.68 4.25
C GLN A 53 7.79 4.89 4.96
N THR A 54 8.15 4.26 6.07
CA THR A 54 7.22 3.65 7.03
C THR A 54 7.47 4.24 8.41
N SER A 55 6.42 4.44 9.19
CA SER A 55 6.54 4.76 10.62
C SER A 55 6.20 3.53 11.45
N GLU A 56 6.78 3.41 12.64
CA GLU A 56 6.34 2.43 13.63
C GLU A 56 4.84 2.63 13.91
N GLY A 57 4.09 1.51 13.91
CA GLY A 57 2.70 1.51 14.32
C GLY A 57 2.57 1.81 15.81
N LEU A 58 1.50 2.52 16.20
CA LEU A 58 1.14 2.73 17.60
C LEU A 58 0.80 1.41 18.31
#